data_AF-A0A956P476-F1
#
_entry.id   AF-A0A956P476-F1
#
_cell.length_a   1.000
_cell.length_b   1.000
_cell.length_c   1.000
_cell.angle_alpha   90.00
_cell.angle_beta   90.00
_cell.angle_gamma   90.00
#
_symmetry.space_group_name_H-M   'P 1'
#
loop_
_entity.id
_entity.type
_entity.pdbx_description
1 polymer ?
#
loop_
_entity_poly.entity_id
_entity_poly.type
_entity_poly.pdbx_seq_one_letter_code
_entity_poly.pdbx_strand_id
1 'polypeptide(L)'
;MIDIILLQTLWGASIPIAKKLVSFTSPILLTGIRTTAAGCLLLAINYLWGRTKKNGSTGFDTNYWLIYLQIIFFGVYLKYIARYWAIQYIPAIKMSLLANSAPFISALFGFVFLSEKITITKWLGLIIGAVGYSIILVTTSKAEFSIGEMLFISWSELITLLMVFIDCYCLILYKKLVRDHAHTSFLINGIQTIGGGLLALCTAFLFEPITITHPVNFVGWLSASITISNVACHSYSMYLLNYYSVTFVSFSSFLNTIFTGLYSAYFLQEKITFHYIIGGLTVIIGLYTFYKDELYIYRAKGANC
;
A
#
# COMPACT_ATOMS: atom_id res chain seq x y z
N MET A 1 -1.16 15.94 -16.16
CA MET A 1 -2.33 15.52 -15.34
C MET A 1 -2.90 14.17 -15.79
N ILE A 2 -3.06 13.92 -17.10
CA ILE A 2 -3.55 12.64 -17.63
C ILE A 2 -2.73 11.45 -17.10
N ASP A 3 -1.42 11.58 -17.04
CA ASP A 3 -0.52 10.51 -16.58
C ASP A 3 -0.76 10.11 -15.12
N ILE A 4 -1.05 11.08 -14.25
CA ILE A 4 -1.38 10.79 -12.85
C ILE A 4 -2.72 10.10 -12.75
N ILE A 5 -3.72 10.55 -13.51
CA ILE A 5 -5.02 9.88 -13.54
C ILE A 5 -4.83 8.43 -14.00
N LEU A 6 -4.06 8.20 -15.07
CA LEU A 6 -3.75 6.86 -15.56
C LEU A 6 -3.06 5.99 -14.50
N LEU A 7 -2.06 6.54 -13.80
CA LEU A 7 -1.39 5.85 -12.70
C LEU A 7 -2.40 5.45 -11.61
N GLN A 8 -3.24 6.39 -11.18
CA GLN A 8 -4.19 6.16 -10.08
C GLN A 8 -5.33 5.21 -10.48
N THR A 9 -5.73 5.23 -11.75
CA THR A 9 -6.63 4.24 -12.34
C THR A 9 -6.03 2.83 -12.25
N LEU A 10 -4.76 2.65 -12.65
CA LEU A 10 -4.08 1.36 -12.56
C LEU A 10 -3.92 0.89 -11.11
N TRP A 11 -3.48 1.77 -10.20
CA TRP A 11 -3.38 1.45 -8.77
C TRP A 11 -4.75 1.12 -8.14
N GLY A 12 -5.81 1.80 -8.59
CA GLY A 12 -7.22 1.57 -8.25
C GLY A 12 -7.66 0.12 -8.38
N ALA A 13 -7.15 -0.60 -9.38
CA ALA A 13 -7.52 -1.98 -9.62
C ALA A 13 -6.90 -2.95 -8.60
N SER A 14 -5.85 -2.55 -7.86
CA SER A 14 -5.04 -3.46 -7.04
C SER A 14 -5.80 -4.12 -5.89
N ILE A 15 -6.66 -3.38 -5.18
CA ILE A 15 -7.45 -3.89 -4.05
C ILE A 15 -8.60 -4.78 -4.56
N PRO A 16 -9.42 -4.38 -5.55
CA PRO A 16 -10.46 -5.24 -6.10
C PRO A 16 -9.90 -6.55 -6.68
N ILE A 17 -8.78 -6.50 -7.41
CA ILE A 17 -8.09 -7.70 -7.91
C ILE A 17 -7.64 -8.59 -6.75
N ALA A 18 -7.06 -8.01 -5.69
CA ALA A 18 -6.66 -8.74 -4.49
C ALA A 18 -7.85 -9.45 -3.83
N LYS A 19 -9.00 -8.77 -3.72
CA LYS A 19 -10.22 -9.35 -3.16
C LYS A 19 -10.78 -10.47 -4.03
N LYS A 20 -10.66 -10.35 -5.36
CA LYS A 20 -11.04 -11.43 -6.26
C LYS A 20 -10.11 -12.63 -6.15
N LEU A 21 -8.80 -12.40 -6.01
CA LEU A 21 -7.81 -13.47 -5.89
C LEU A 21 -7.98 -14.32 -4.63
N VAL A 22 -8.27 -13.70 -3.49
CA VAL A 22 -8.48 -14.44 -2.24
C VAL A 22 -9.76 -15.29 -2.25
N SER A 23 -10.67 -15.06 -3.20
CA SER A 23 -11.82 -15.97 -3.39
C SER A 23 -11.44 -17.30 -4.05
N PHE A 24 -10.25 -17.38 -4.67
CA PHE A 24 -9.81 -18.60 -5.36
C PHE A 24 -8.90 -19.49 -4.51
N THR A 25 -8.23 -18.93 -3.51
CA THR A 25 -7.23 -19.64 -2.71
C THR A 25 -7.12 -19.00 -1.33
N SER A 26 -6.54 -19.73 -0.38
CA SER A 26 -6.33 -19.23 0.97
C SER A 26 -5.38 -18.03 1.05
N PRO A 27 -5.53 -17.14 2.05
CA PRO A 27 -4.79 -15.87 2.14
C PRO A 27 -3.27 -16.01 2.19
N ILE A 28 -2.74 -16.93 3.01
CA ILE A 28 -1.29 -17.07 3.19
C ILE A 28 -0.67 -17.67 1.92
N LEU A 29 -1.33 -18.66 1.32
CA LEU A 29 -0.92 -19.24 0.04
C LEU A 29 -0.92 -18.19 -1.08
N LEU A 30 -1.95 -17.32 -1.13
CA LEU A 30 -1.99 -16.21 -2.08
C LEU A 30 -0.82 -15.24 -1.89
N THR A 31 -0.52 -14.87 -0.64
CA THR A 31 0.65 -14.06 -0.33
C THR A 31 1.89 -14.72 -0.91
N GLY A 32 2.13 -15.98 -0.56
CA GLY A 32 3.31 -16.72 -0.96
C GLY A 32 3.50 -16.80 -2.47
N ILE A 33 2.49 -17.25 -3.21
CA ILE A 33 2.57 -17.39 -4.67
C ILE A 33 2.82 -16.02 -5.32
N ARG A 34 2.02 -15.02 -4.96
CA ARG A 34 2.07 -13.70 -5.60
C ARG A 34 3.38 -12.99 -5.33
N THR A 35 3.80 -12.89 -4.07
CA THR A 35 5.00 -12.11 -3.73
C THR A 35 6.27 -12.85 -4.11
N THR A 36 6.30 -14.18 -4.09
CA THR A 36 7.44 -14.92 -4.66
C THR A 36 7.57 -14.65 -6.16
N ALA A 37 6.47 -14.76 -6.93
CA ALA A 37 6.49 -14.47 -8.36
C ALA A 37 6.90 -13.01 -8.66
N ALA A 38 6.38 -12.06 -7.90
CA ALA A 38 6.75 -10.64 -8.00
C ALA A 38 8.23 -10.40 -7.67
N GLY A 39 8.75 -11.03 -6.61
CA GLY A 39 10.13 -10.92 -6.18
C GLY A 39 11.10 -11.48 -7.21
N CYS A 40 10.80 -12.65 -7.78
CA CYS A 40 11.56 -13.22 -8.89
C CYS A 40 11.62 -12.27 -10.09
N LEU A 41 10.47 -11.67 -10.47
CA LEU A 41 10.41 -10.71 -11.57
C LEU A 41 11.26 -9.46 -11.28
N LEU A 42 11.15 -8.87 -10.09
CA LEU A 42 11.91 -7.68 -9.71
C LEU A 42 13.42 -7.95 -9.66
N LEU A 43 13.84 -9.10 -9.14
CA LEU A 43 15.25 -9.49 -9.11
C LEU A 43 15.78 -9.81 -10.52
N ALA A 44 14.98 -10.44 -11.38
CA ALA A 44 15.33 -10.65 -12.78
C ALA A 44 15.53 -9.32 -13.51
N ILE A 45 14.61 -8.36 -13.33
CA ILE A 45 14.72 -7.00 -13.88
C ILE A 45 15.99 -6.31 -13.35
N ASN A 46 16.24 -6.39 -12.03
CA ASN A 46 17.45 -5.82 -11.43
C ASN A 46 18.74 -6.43 -12.02
N TYR A 47 18.76 -7.75 -12.22
CA TYR A 47 19.90 -8.44 -12.83
C TYR A 47 20.12 -7.99 -14.28
N LEU A 48 19.05 -7.86 -15.07
CA LEU A 48 19.13 -7.44 -16.47
C LEU A 48 19.56 -5.97 -16.62
N TRP A 49 19.01 -5.05 -15.83
CA TRP A 49 19.38 -3.62 -15.85
C TRP A 49 20.69 -3.31 -15.12
N GLY A 50 21.09 -4.15 -14.16
CA GLY A 50 22.40 -4.08 -13.51
C GLY A 50 23.55 -4.28 -14.48
N ARG A 51 23.35 -5.03 -15.58
CA ARG A 51 24.34 -5.15 -16.66
C ARG A 51 24.60 -3.83 -17.41
N THR A 52 23.69 -2.87 -17.33
CA THR A 52 23.78 -1.58 -18.03
C THR A 52 24.37 -0.48 -17.16
N LYS A 53 24.36 -0.60 -15.82
CA LYS A 53 24.90 0.39 -14.88
C LYS A 53 26.12 -0.15 -14.14
N LYS A 54 27.30 0.36 -14.48
CA LYS A 54 28.62 -0.01 -13.93
C LYS A 54 28.78 0.16 -12.40
N ASN A 55 27.90 0.89 -11.72
CA ASN A 55 28.10 1.33 -10.32
C ASN A 55 26.96 0.95 -9.34
N GLY A 56 26.04 0.05 -9.71
CA GLY A 56 25.03 -0.44 -8.75
C GLY A 56 25.56 -1.62 -7.95
N SER A 57 25.61 -1.54 -6.62
CA SER A 57 25.83 -2.73 -5.79
C SER A 57 24.71 -3.75 -6.07
N THR A 58 25.07 -4.91 -6.62
CA THR A 58 24.15 -5.99 -6.96
C THR A 58 23.97 -7.00 -5.82
N GLY A 59 24.71 -6.83 -4.73
CA GLY A 59 24.81 -7.79 -3.64
C GLY A 59 23.99 -7.43 -2.42
N PHE A 60 23.62 -8.47 -1.66
CA PHE A 60 23.11 -8.36 -0.31
C PHE A 60 24.23 -7.91 0.63
N ASP A 61 24.06 -6.77 1.31
CA ASP A 61 25.01 -6.34 2.33
C ASP A 61 24.70 -7.05 3.66
N THR A 62 25.59 -7.95 4.05
CA THR A 62 25.49 -8.73 5.29
C THR A 62 25.51 -7.85 6.53
N ASN A 63 26.03 -6.63 6.48
CA ASN A 63 26.06 -5.73 7.64
C ASN A 63 24.66 -5.24 8.03
N TYR A 64 23.70 -5.26 7.09
CA TYR A 64 22.33 -4.79 7.29
C TYR A 64 21.29 -5.92 7.33
N TRP A 65 21.73 -7.15 7.58
CA TRP A 65 20.87 -8.33 7.58
C TRP A 65 19.65 -8.18 8.50
N LEU A 66 19.79 -7.48 9.65
CA LEU A 66 18.69 -7.18 10.57
C LEU A 66 17.62 -6.28 9.93
N ILE A 67 18.04 -5.26 9.19
CA ILE A 67 17.10 -4.35 8.50
C ILE A 67 16.39 -5.10 7.38
N TYR A 68 17.13 -5.90 6.61
CA TYR A 68 16.55 -6.78 5.59
C TYR A 68 15.52 -7.74 6.19
N LEU A 69 15.84 -8.38 7.32
CA LEU A 69 14.93 -9.29 8.01
C LEU A 69 13.66 -8.58 8.50
N GLN A 70 13.78 -7.36 9.02
CA GLN A 70 12.63 -6.56 9.44
C GLN A 70 11.72 -6.20 8.26
N ILE A 71 12.27 -5.73 7.13
CA ILE A 71 11.44 -5.38 5.96
C ILE A 71 10.86 -6.62 5.27
N ILE A 72 11.54 -7.77 5.31
CA ILE A 72 11.02 -9.06 4.84
C ILE A 72 9.82 -9.47 5.70
N PHE A 73 9.99 -9.47 7.02
CA PHE A 73 8.98 -9.97 7.95
C PHE A 73 7.79 -9.00 8.06
N PHE A 74 8.04 -7.73 8.40
CA PHE A 74 6.98 -6.74 8.60
C PHE A 74 6.49 -6.16 7.29
N GLY A 75 7.40 -5.79 6.38
CA GLY A 75 7.08 -5.07 5.16
C GLY A 75 6.38 -5.91 4.10
N VAL A 76 6.58 -7.23 4.13
CA VAL A 76 5.98 -8.15 3.16
C VAL A 76 5.19 -9.26 3.85
N TYR A 77 5.84 -10.16 4.60
CA TYR A 77 5.20 -11.36 5.13
C TYR A 77 3.95 -11.04 5.97
N LEU A 78 4.12 -10.34 7.10
CA LEU A 78 3.04 -10.02 8.03
C LEU A 78 2.01 -9.08 7.38
N LYS A 79 2.48 -8.03 6.70
CA LYS A 79 1.60 -7.03 6.06
C LYS A 79 0.68 -7.65 5.01
N TYR A 80 1.19 -8.49 4.10
CA TYR A 80 0.36 -9.06 3.04
C TYR A 80 -0.54 -10.18 3.53
N ILE A 81 -0.11 -10.98 4.51
CA ILE A 81 -0.99 -11.97 5.14
C ILE A 81 -2.17 -11.26 5.82
N ALA A 82 -1.87 -10.24 6.64
CA ALA A 82 -2.88 -9.39 7.26
C ALA A 82 -3.82 -8.74 6.22
N ARG A 83 -3.27 -8.28 5.09
CA ARG A 83 -4.04 -7.70 3.98
C ARG A 83 -5.04 -8.67 3.39
N TYR A 84 -4.57 -9.84 2.97
CA TYR A 84 -5.44 -10.81 2.31
C TYR A 84 -6.40 -11.44 3.30
N TRP A 85 -6.03 -11.54 4.57
CA TRP A 85 -6.98 -11.94 5.59
C TRP A 85 -8.11 -10.91 5.73
N ALA A 86 -7.77 -9.63 5.97
CA ALA A 86 -8.76 -8.58 6.23
C ALA A 86 -9.68 -8.30 5.02
N ILE A 87 -9.15 -8.35 3.79
CA ILE A 87 -9.91 -7.99 2.58
C ILE A 87 -11.07 -8.95 2.27
N GLN A 88 -11.06 -10.14 2.86
CA GLN A 88 -12.17 -11.10 2.76
C GLN A 88 -13.42 -10.57 3.47
N TYR A 89 -13.24 -9.77 4.52
CA TYR A 89 -14.33 -9.36 5.40
C TYR A 89 -14.77 -7.92 5.15
N ILE A 90 -13.86 -7.00 4.81
CA ILE A 90 -14.20 -5.59 4.58
C ILE A 90 -14.40 -5.27 3.09
N PRO A 91 -15.31 -4.34 2.72
CA PRO A 91 -15.42 -3.84 1.36
C PRO A 91 -14.11 -3.28 0.82
N ALA A 92 -13.84 -3.47 -0.48
CA ALA A 92 -12.60 -3.03 -1.11
C ALA A 92 -12.41 -1.50 -1.01
N ILE A 93 -13.48 -0.73 -1.20
CA ILE A 93 -13.46 0.73 -1.05
C ILE A 93 -13.09 1.14 0.39
N LYS A 94 -13.61 0.43 1.40
CA LYS A 94 -13.32 0.68 2.82
C LYS A 94 -11.86 0.39 3.13
N MET A 95 -11.33 -0.74 2.66
CA MET A 95 -9.90 -1.05 2.77
C MET A 95 -9.03 0.03 2.13
N SER A 96 -9.39 0.52 0.94
CA SER A 96 -8.64 1.57 0.24
C SER A 96 -8.62 2.88 1.00
N LEU A 97 -9.77 3.30 1.55
CA LEU A 97 -9.87 4.50 2.37
C LEU A 97 -8.95 4.40 3.60
N LEU A 98 -9.02 3.30 4.34
CA LEU A 98 -8.19 3.05 5.52
C LEU A 98 -6.70 2.99 5.16
N ALA A 99 -6.34 2.33 4.06
CA ALA A 99 -4.96 2.27 3.59
C ALA A 99 -4.37 3.65 3.25
N ASN A 100 -5.21 4.58 2.77
CA ASN A 100 -4.82 5.95 2.48
C ASN A 100 -4.66 6.83 3.74
N SER A 101 -4.72 6.27 4.95
CA SER A 101 -4.38 6.97 6.20
C SER A 101 -2.87 7.14 6.42
N ALA A 102 -2.03 6.50 5.59
CA ALA A 102 -0.58 6.52 5.70
C ALA A 102 0.04 7.92 5.87
N PRO A 103 -0.42 9.00 5.18
CA PRO A 103 0.11 10.35 5.40
C PRO A 103 -0.07 10.85 6.83
N PHE A 104 -1.23 10.60 7.45
CA PHE A 104 -1.50 11.01 8.81
C PHE A 104 -0.66 10.22 9.81
N ILE A 105 -0.57 8.90 9.62
CA ILE A 105 0.27 8.04 10.47
C ILE A 105 1.75 8.40 10.33
N SER A 106 2.23 8.65 9.12
CA SER A 106 3.61 9.08 8.87
C SER A 106 3.93 10.41 9.56
N ALA A 107 2.99 11.36 9.55
CA ALA A 107 3.15 12.64 10.23
C ALA A 107 3.28 12.47 11.76
N LEU A 108 2.46 11.60 12.35
CA LEU A 108 2.55 11.26 13.76
C LEU A 108 3.89 10.59 14.10
N PHE A 109 4.41 9.74 13.22
CA PHE A 109 5.75 9.16 13.39
C PHE A 109 6.85 10.21 13.36
N GLY A 110 6.79 11.17 12.41
CA GLY A 110 7.74 12.28 12.36
C GLY A 110 7.73 13.12 13.64
N PHE A 111 6.54 13.37 14.18
CA PHE A 111 6.40 14.08 15.45
C PHE A 111 6.98 13.30 16.64
N VAL A 112 6.59 12.04 16.80
CA VAL A 112 6.97 11.23 17.97
C VAL A 112 8.44 10.80 17.94
N PHE A 113 8.93 10.32 16.79
CA PHE A 113 10.26 9.69 16.69
C PHE A 113 11.34 10.63 16.16
N LEU A 114 10.98 11.61 15.32
CA LEU A 114 11.93 12.55 14.72
C LEU A 114 11.90 13.93 15.38
N SER A 115 11.04 14.13 16.40
CA SER A 115 10.84 15.42 17.08
C SER A 115 10.51 16.57 16.11
N GLU A 116 9.86 16.25 14.98
CA GLU A 116 9.43 17.25 14.01
C GLU A 116 8.28 18.08 14.59
N LYS A 117 8.34 19.40 14.46
CA LYS A 117 7.26 20.28 14.95
C LYS A 117 6.05 20.20 14.01
N ILE A 118 4.89 19.82 14.54
CA ILE A 118 3.61 19.88 13.82
C ILE A 118 3.01 21.29 13.97
N THR A 119 2.68 21.92 12.84
CA THR A 119 1.99 23.22 12.79
C THR A 119 0.50 23.07 13.14
N ILE A 120 -0.15 24.17 13.54
CA ILE A 120 -1.58 24.16 13.89
C ILE A 120 -2.46 23.68 12.72
N THR A 121 -2.13 24.08 11.50
CA THR A 121 -2.75 23.63 10.25
C THR A 121 -2.66 22.11 10.05
N LYS A 122 -1.49 21.52 10.33
CA LYS A 122 -1.30 20.06 10.29
C LYS A 122 -2.14 19.36 11.37
N TRP A 123 -2.23 19.91 12.58
CA TRP A 123 -3.13 19.39 13.63
C TRP A 123 -4.61 19.45 13.21
N LEU A 124 -5.06 20.55 12.63
CA LEU A 124 -6.43 20.67 12.12
C LEU A 124 -6.69 19.64 11.01
N GLY A 125 -5.75 19.46 10.08
CA GLY A 125 -5.86 18.43 9.05
C GLY A 125 -5.95 17.01 9.61
N LEU A 126 -5.17 16.69 10.63
CA LEU A 126 -5.22 15.41 11.36
C LEU A 126 -6.58 15.18 12.03
N ILE A 127 -7.13 16.20 12.71
CA ILE A 127 -8.43 16.11 13.38
C ILE A 127 -9.56 15.90 12.35
N ILE A 128 -9.58 16.70 11.28
CA ILE A 128 -10.57 16.55 10.21
C ILE A 128 -10.46 15.17 9.56
N GLY A 129 -9.24 14.70 9.29
CA GLY A 129 -9.00 13.35 8.78
C GLY A 129 -9.53 12.26 9.72
N ALA A 130 -9.28 12.37 11.02
CA ALA A 130 -9.78 11.44 12.03
C ALA A 130 -11.32 11.40 12.08
N VAL A 131 -11.98 12.56 11.97
CA VAL A 131 -13.45 12.62 11.84
C VAL A 131 -13.91 11.90 10.57
N GLY A 132 -13.27 12.13 9.43
CA GLY A 132 -13.59 11.43 8.18
C GLY A 132 -13.46 9.91 8.31
N TYR A 133 -12.41 9.43 8.98
CA TYR A 133 -12.26 8.00 9.27
C TYR A 133 -13.31 7.46 10.22
N SER A 134 -13.70 8.20 11.25
CA SER A 134 -14.77 7.76 12.15
C SER A 134 -16.09 7.52 11.40
N ILE A 135 -16.43 8.38 10.42
CA ILE A 135 -17.63 8.23 9.58
C ILE A 135 -17.56 6.94 8.75
N ILE A 136 -16.36 6.59 8.25
CA ILE A 136 -16.13 5.37 7.46
C ILE A 136 -16.27 4.12 8.34
N LEU A 137 -15.68 4.14 9.55
CA LEU A 137 -15.63 3.01 10.47
C LEU A 137 -17.02 2.62 11.02
N VAL A 138 -17.92 3.60 11.22
CA VAL A 138 -19.30 3.35 11.71
C VAL A 138 -20.11 2.40 10.81
N THR A 139 -19.71 2.20 9.54
CA THR A 139 -20.42 1.28 8.64
C THR A 139 -19.90 -0.14 8.70
N THR A 140 -20.69 -1.06 9.22
CA THR A 140 -20.30 -2.48 9.26
C THR A 140 -21.01 -3.31 8.19
N SER A 141 -20.28 -4.12 7.43
CA SER A 141 -20.87 -5.17 6.58
C SER A 141 -21.20 -6.45 7.37
N LYS A 142 -22.08 -7.31 6.83
CA LYS A 142 -22.41 -8.59 7.47
C LYS A 142 -21.19 -9.49 7.72
N ALA A 143 -20.20 -9.44 6.83
CA ALA A 143 -18.98 -10.22 6.95
C ALA A 143 -18.07 -9.68 8.07
N GLU A 144 -18.01 -8.36 8.25
CA GLU A 144 -17.30 -7.73 9.37
C GLU A 144 -17.92 -8.10 10.72
N PHE A 145 -19.26 -8.11 10.81
CA PHE A 145 -19.92 -8.49 12.05
C PHE A 145 -19.63 -9.96 12.44
N SER A 146 -19.48 -10.84 11.44
CA SER A 146 -19.27 -12.29 11.68
C SER A 146 -17.94 -12.64 12.36
N ILE A 147 -16.92 -11.79 12.21
CA ILE A 147 -15.61 -11.98 12.84
C ILE A 147 -15.51 -11.31 14.21
N GLY A 148 -16.48 -10.46 14.56
CA GLY A 148 -16.54 -9.74 15.82
C GLY A 148 -16.11 -8.28 15.72
N GLU A 149 -16.67 -7.48 16.62
CA GLU A 149 -16.48 -6.04 16.72
C GLU A 149 -16.10 -5.64 18.14
N MET A 150 -15.19 -4.69 18.26
CA MET A 150 -14.90 -3.99 19.49
C MET A 150 -15.45 -2.57 19.36
N LEU A 151 -16.51 -2.27 20.12
CA LEU A 151 -17.28 -1.02 20.04
C LEU A 151 -17.94 -0.82 18.66
N PHE A 152 -17.21 -0.17 17.74
CA PHE A 152 -17.65 0.17 16.38
C PHE A 152 -16.61 -0.20 15.32
N ILE A 153 -15.56 -0.95 15.71
CA ILE A 153 -14.44 -1.30 14.84
C ILE A 153 -14.30 -2.83 14.84
N SER A 154 -14.39 -3.42 13.66
CA SER A 154 -14.15 -4.85 13.42
C SER A 154 -12.66 -5.18 13.47
N TRP A 155 -12.35 -6.45 13.75
CA TRP A 155 -10.96 -6.94 13.75
C TRP A 155 -10.25 -6.71 12.40
N SER A 156 -10.99 -6.80 11.30
CA SER A 156 -10.42 -6.55 9.96
C SER A 156 -10.03 -5.09 9.74
N GLU A 157 -10.77 -4.14 10.31
CA GLU A 157 -10.41 -2.72 10.25
C GLU A 157 -9.22 -2.41 11.14
N LEU A 158 -9.18 -2.96 12.36
CA LEU A 158 -8.01 -2.81 13.25
C LEU A 158 -6.75 -3.37 12.59
N ILE A 159 -6.83 -4.55 11.99
CA ILE A 159 -5.71 -5.15 11.25
C ILE A 159 -5.32 -4.28 10.06
N THR A 160 -6.29 -3.73 9.32
CA THR A 160 -6.01 -2.83 8.19
C THR A 160 -5.29 -1.56 8.65
N LEU A 161 -5.70 -0.95 9.76
CA LEU A 161 -5.01 0.20 10.34
C LEU A 161 -3.61 -0.17 10.81
N LEU A 162 -3.44 -1.28 11.54
CA LEU A 162 -2.14 -1.79 11.98
C LEU A 162 -1.18 -2.01 10.80
N MET A 163 -1.68 -2.50 9.67
CA MET A 163 -0.86 -2.62 8.46
C MET A 163 -0.33 -1.28 7.96
N VAL A 164 -1.10 -0.20 8.07
CA VAL A 164 -0.65 1.14 7.68
C VAL A 164 0.47 1.62 8.61
N PHE A 165 0.37 1.35 9.91
CA PHE A 165 1.47 1.60 10.87
C PHE A 165 2.73 0.83 10.48
N ILE A 166 2.60 -0.47 10.19
CA ILE A 166 3.69 -1.32 9.76
C ILE A 166 4.33 -0.81 8.45
N ASP A 167 3.51 -0.36 7.50
CA ASP A 167 3.97 0.17 6.22
C ASP A 167 4.79 1.46 6.40
N CYS A 168 4.33 2.38 7.26
CA CYS A 168 5.06 3.61 7.60
C CYS A 168 6.41 3.30 8.27
N TYR A 169 6.43 2.35 9.20
CA TYR A 169 7.67 1.88 9.83
C TYR A 169 8.65 1.28 8.81
N CYS A 170 8.17 0.38 7.94
CA CYS A 170 9.00 -0.25 6.92
C CYS A 170 9.51 0.76 5.88
N LEU A 171 8.75 1.81 5.58
CA LEU A 171 9.18 2.89 4.71
C LEU A 171 10.40 3.65 5.28
N ILE A 172 10.47 3.85 6.60
CA ILE A 172 11.62 4.47 7.25
C ILE A 172 12.86 3.58 7.10
N LEU A 173 12.74 2.28 7.34
CA LEU A 173 13.82 1.31 7.15
C LEU A 173 14.28 1.23 5.70
N TYR A 174 13.33 1.22 4.77
CA TYR A 174 13.61 1.21 3.33
C TYR A 174 14.41 2.44 2.91
N LYS A 175 14.03 3.64 3.39
CA LYS A 175 14.77 4.88 3.12
C LYS A 175 16.20 4.83 3.65
N LYS A 176 16.43 4.21 4.80
CA LYS A 176 17.77 4.01 5.37
C LYS A 176 18.66 3.18 4.45
N LEU A 177 18.13 2.08 3.91
CA LEU A 177 18.86 1.22 2.95
C LEU A 177 19.17 1.93 1.62
N VAL A 178 18.26 2.76 1.11
CA VAL A 178 18.47 3.50 -0.14
C VAL A 178 19.45 4.66 0.03
N ARG A 179 19.30 5.47 1.08
CA ARG A 179 20.09 6.69 1.30
C ARG A 179 21.52 6.39 1.69
N ASP A 180 21.73 5.37 2.52
CA ASP A 180 23.04 5.14 3.13
C ASP A 180 24.00 4.36 2.21
N HIS A 181 23.50 3.59 1.21
CA HIS A 181 24.36 2.60 0.50
C HIS A 181 24.17 2.44 -1.02
N ALA A 182 23.49 3.36 -1.71
CA ALA A 182 23.35 3.34 -3.18
C ALA A 182 22.82 2.00 -3.76
N HIS A 183 22.14 1.18 -2.96
CA HIS A 183 21.41 0.02 -3.46
C HIS A 183 20.29 0.47 -4.38
N THR A 184 20.08 -0.26 -5.48
CA THR A 184 18.97 0.04 -6.37
C THR A 184 17.65 -0.25 -5.65
N SER A 185 16.65 0.61 -5.83
CA SER A 185 15.28 0.38 -5.34
C SER A 185 14.71 -0.97 -5.78
N PHE A 186 15.13 -1.47 -6.95
CA PHE A 186 14.74 -2.78 -7.46
C PHE A 186 15.35 -3.94 -6.67
N LEU A 187 16.62 -3.85 -6.23
CA LEU A 187 17.26 -4.89 -5.43
C LEU A 187 16.58 -5.02 -4.06
N ILE A 188 16.42 -3.90 -3.34
CA ILE A 188 15.79 -3.92 -2.01
C ILE A 188 14.36 -4.43 -2.10
N ASN A 189 13.57 -3.91 -3.05
CA ASN A 189 12.21 -4.40 -3.28
C ASN A 189 12.18 -5.87 -3.67
N GLY A 190 13.09 -6.34 -4.53
CA GLY A 190 13.17 -7.74 -4.92
C GLY A 190 13.46 -8.65 -3.72
N ILE A 191 14.46 -8.31 -2.90
CA ILE A 191 14.86 -9.09 -1.71
C ILE A 191 13.71 -9.17 -0.70
N GLN A 192 13.11 -8.04 -0.32
CA GLN A 192 12.03 -8.07 0.67
C GLN A 192 10.81 -8.85 0.15
N THR A 193 10.50 -8.70 -1.13
CA THR A 193 9.32 -9.30 -1.76
C THR A 193 9.47 -10.81 -1.92
N ILE A 194 10.62 -11.29 -2.41
CA ILE A 194 10.88 -12.73 -2.53
C ILE A 194 11.03 -13.37 -1.16
N GLY A 195 11.74 -12.72 -0.22
CA GLY A 195 11.95 -13.24 1.12
C GLY A 195 10.63 -13.41 1.87
N GLY A 196 9.77 -12.39 1.84
CA GLY A 196 8.45 -12.46 2.47
C GLY A 196 7.52 -13.47 1.79
N GLY A 197 7.64 -13.64 0.47
CA GLY A 197 6.90 -14.65 -0.29
C GLY A 197 7.31 -16.08 0.02
N LEU A 198 8.61 -16.36 0.10
CA LEU A 198 9.11 -17.68 0.50
C LEU A 198 8.69 -18.02 1.92
N LEU A 199 8.79 -17.07 2.86
CA LEU A 199 8.29 -17.27 4.22
C LEU A 199 6.78 -17.57 4.26
N ALA A 200 5.99 -16.85 3.46
CA ALA A 200 4.54 -17.08 3.35
C ALA A 200 4.21 -18.42 2.69
N LEU A 201 4.96 -18.85 1.68
CA LEU A 201 4.80 -20.19 1.10
C LEU A 201 5.09 -21.26 2.16
N CYS A 202 6.21 -21.13 2.88
CA CYS A 202 6.57 -22.06 3.95
C CYS A 202 5.46 -22.16 5.01
N THR A 203 4.86 -21.04 5.42
CA THR A 203 3.76 -21.09 6.39
C THR A 203 2.46 -21.60 5.79
N ALA A 204 2.16 -21.30 4.52
CA ALA A 204 1.01 -21.86 3.83
C ALA A 204 1.07 -23.39 3.78
N PHE A 205 2.22 -23.98 3.46
CA PHE A 205 2.42 -25.43 3.43
C PHE A 205 2.17 -26.11 4.79
N LEU A 206 2.34 -25.38 5.89
CA LEU A 206 2.18 -25.91 7.25
C LEU A 206 0.77 -25.72 7.80
N PHE A 207 0.07 -24.64 7.41
CA PHE A 207 -1.15 -24.19 8.09
C PHE A 207 -2.39 -24.08 7.19
N GLU A 208 -2.25 -24.12 5.86
CA GLU A 208 -3.37 -23.95 4.93
C GLU A 208 -3.48 -25.11 3.93
N PRO A 209 -4.70 -25.47 3.50
CA PRO A 209 -4.89 -26.41 2.41
C PRO A 209 -4.41 -25.80 1.09
N ILE A 210 -3.63 -26.56 0.33
CA ILE A 210 -3.10 -26.12 -0.97
C ILE A 210 -4.18 -26.32 -2.03
N THR A 211 -5.14 -25.40 -2.09
CA THR A 211 -6.28 -25.48 -3.01
C THR A 211 -6.46 -24.20 -3.78
N ILE A 212 -6.47 -24.31 -5.11
CA ILE A 212 -6.78 -23.21 -6.02
C ILE A 212 -8.06 -23.57 -6.77
N THR A 213 -9.14 -22.86 -6.49
CA THR A 213 -10.39 -22.99 -7.24
C THR A 213 -10.30 -22.19 -8.55
N HIS A 214 -10.85 -22.74 -9.62
CA HIS A 214 -10.79 -22.16 -10.98
C HIS A 214 -9.39 -21.68 -11.42
N PRO A 215 -8.42 -22.59 -11.61
CA PRO A 215 -7.00 -22.25 -11.88
C PRO A 215 -6.78 -21.27 -13.03
N VAL A 216 -7.55 -21.38 -14.13
CA VAL A 216 -7.44 -20.48 -15.29
C VAL A 216 -7.77 -19.04 -14.90
N ASN A 217 -8.85 -18.84 -14.15
CA ASN A 217 -9.25 -17.51 -13.67
C ASN A 217 -8.22 -16.98 -12.66
N PHE A 218 -7.75 -17.84 -11.75
CA PHE A 218 -6.72 -17.48 -10.78
C PHE A 218 -5.45 -16.97 -11.46
N VAL A 219 -4.93 -17.68 -12.46
CA VAL A 219 -3.73 -17.28 -13.21
C VAL A 219 -3.96 -15.97 -13.97
N GLY A 220 -5.14 -15.78 -14.57
CA GLY A 220 -5.52 -14.53 -15.23
C GLY A 220 -5.50 -13.32 -14.28
N TRP A 221 -6.15 -13.43 -13.12
CA TRP A 221 -6.13 -12.36 -12.12
C TRP A 221 -4.75 -12.18 -11.48
N LEU A 222 -3.99 -13.25 -11.29
CA LEU A 222 -2.66 -13.22 -10.69
C LEU A 222 -1.69 -12.48 -11.61
N SER A 223 -1.66 -12.82 -12.89
CA SER A 223 -0.84 -12.16 -13.91
C SER A 223 -1.21 -10.67 -14.07
N ALA A 224 -2.51 -10.34 -14.08
CA ALA A 224 -2.96 -8.95 -14.05
C ALA A 224 -2.45 -8.23 -12.79
N SER A 225 -2.55 -8.87 -11.62
CA SER A 225 -2.09 -8.28 -10.36
C SER A 225 -0.59 -7.99 -10.34
N ILE A 226 0.23 -8.90 -10.87
CA ILE A 226 1.70 -8.77 -10.90
C ILE A 226 2.10 -7.67 -11.89
N THR A 227 1.49 -7.66 -13.07
CA THR A 227 1.80 -6.70 -14.14
C THR A 227 1.41 -5.27 -13.75
N ILE A 228 0.17 -5.09 -13.27
CA ILE A 228 -0.35 -3.78 -12.84
C ILE A 228 0.44 -3.28 -11.64
N SER A 229 0.58 -4.10 -10.58
CA SER A 229 1.13 -3.60 -9.30
C SER A 229 2.65 -3.38 -9.33
N ASN A 230 3.42 -4.25 -9.99
CA ASN A 230 4.90 -4.20 -9.88
C ASN A 230 5.58 -3.55 -11.08
N VAL A 231 5.15 -3.85 -12.30
CA VAL A 231 5.87 -3.39 -13.50
C VAL A 231 5.40 -2.01 -13.93
N ALA A 232 4.08 -1.84 -14.09
CA ALA A 232 3.51 -0.58 -14.56
C ALA A 232 3.55 0.49 -13.47
N CYS A 233 3.01 0.17 -12.29
CA CYS A 233 2.80 1.15 -11.23
C CYS A 233 4.09 1.67 -10.59
N HIS A 234 5.05 0.80 -10.23
CA HIS A 234 6.28 1.24 -9.57
C HIS A 234 7.16 2.07 -10.52
N SER A 235 7.33 1.59 -11.75
CA SER A 235 8.11 2.28 -12.78
C SER A 235 7.51 3.64 -13.14
N TYR A 236 6.18 3.70 -13.27
CA TYR A 236 5.49 4.92 -13.67
C TYR A 236 5.40 5.94 -12.52
N SER A 237 5.25 5.49 -11.28
CA SER A 237 5.36 6.37 -10.10
C SER A 237 6.75 7.01 -10.01
N MET A 238 7.82 6.24 -10.21
CA MET A 238 9.20 6.76 -10.19
C MET A 238 9.45 7.74 -11.35
N TYR A 239 8.89 7.48 -12.53
CA TYR A 239 8.95 8.41 -13.66
C TYR A 239 8.25 9.74 -13.35
N LEU A 240 7.05 9.69 -12.77
CA LEU A 240 6.26 10.87 -12.45
C LEU A 240 6.89 11.75 -11.37
N LEU A 241 7.69 11.19 -10.47
CA LEU A 241 8.46 11.96 -9.48
C LEU A 241 9.50 12.90 -10.12
N ASN A 242 9.87 12.71 -11.39
CA ASN A 242 10.73 13.66 -12.11
C ASN A 242 9.98 14.94 -12.55
N TYR A 243 8.65 14.89 -12.61
CA TYR A 243 7.80 15.99 -13.12
C TYR A 243 6.88 16.58 -12.05
N TYR A 244 6.59 15.81 -11.00
CA TYR A 244 5.65 16.18 -9.95
C TYR A 244 6.28 16.02 -8.57
N SER A 245 5.86 16.87 -7.62
CA SER A 245 6.35 16.77 -6.24
C SER A 245 5.85 15.49 -5.56
N VAL A 246 6.65 14.97 -4.62
CA VAL A 246 6.28 13.81 -3.80
C VAL A 246 4.95 14.04 -3.07
N THR A 247 4.72 15.26 -2.58
CA THR A 247 3.47 15.66 -1.92
C THR A 247 2.28 15.56 -2.87
N PHE A 248 2.42 16.03 -4.12
CA PHE A 248 1.33 15.97 -5.10
C PHE A 248 1.03 14.54 -5.54
N VAL A 249 2.06 13.73 -5.78
CA VAL A 249 1.88 12.30 -6.12
C VAL A 249 1.21 11.56 -4.97
N SER A 250 1.65 11.79 -3.72
CA SER A 250 1.00 11.23 -2.53
C SER A 250 -0.45 11.67 -2.39
N PHE A 251 -0.74 12.97 -2.55
CA PHE A 251 -2.12 13.50 -2.49
C PHE A 251 -3.01 12.91 -3.59
N SER A 252 -2.47 12.71 -4.79
CA SER A 252 -3.21 12.09 -5.91
C SER A 252 -3.60 10.64 -5.64
N SER A 253 -3.00 9.96 -4.66
CA SER A 253 -3.33 8.57 -4.29
C SER A 253 -4.77 8.42 -3.76
N PHE A 254 -5.44 9.51 -3.38
CA PHE A 254 -6.87 9.49 -3.08
C PHE A 254 -7.74 9.20 -4.31
N LEU A 255 -7.29 9.56 -5.51
CA LEU A 255 -7.99 9.21 -6.75
C LEU A 255 -8.05 7.69 -6.93
N ASN A 256 -7.01 6.96 -6.51
CA ASN A 256 -7.01 5.49 -6.52
C ASN A 256 -8.18 4.92 -5.68
N THR A 257 -8.57 5.55 -4.57
CA THR A 257 -9.74 5.11 -3.80
C THR A 257 -11.05 5.27 -4.57
N ILE A 258 -11.19 6.36 -5.34
CA ILE A 258 -12.37 6.55 -6.21
C ILE A 258 -12.43 5.43 -7.24
N PHE A 259 -11.32 5.14 -7.91
CA PHE A 259 -11.24 4.04 -8.88
C PHE A 259 -11.44 2.67 -8.23
N THR A 260 -10.92 2.45 -7.02
CA THR A 260 -11.16 1.23 -6.24
C THR A 260 -12.66 1.03 -6.01
N GLY A 261 -13.39 2.08 -5.65
CA GLY A 261 -14.85 2.02 -5.49
C GLY A 261 -15.56 1.69 -6.81
N LEU A 262 -15.18 2.31 -7.93
CA LEU A 262 -15.76 2.02 -9.24
C LEU A 262 -15.51 0.56 -9.67
N TYR A 263 -14.28 0.09 -9.51
CA TYR A 263 -13.92 -1.29 -9.85
C TYR A 263 -14.55 -2.30 -8.90
N SER A 264 -14.69 -2.00 -7.61
CA SER A 264 -15.34 -2.91 -6.68
C SER A 264 -16.85 -2.98 -6.90
N ALA A 265 -17.49 -1.86 -7.26
CA ALA A 265 -18.88 -1.87 -7.69
C ALA A 265 -19.06 -2.69 -8.98
N TYR A 266 -18.16 -2.55 -9.96
CA TYR A 266 -18.26 -3.26 -11.23
C TYR A 266 -17.89 -4.75 -11.15
N PHE A 267 -16.71 -5.10 -10.61
CA PHE A 267 -16.20 -6.47 -10.57
C PHE A 267 -16.72 -7.31 -9.42
N LEU A 268 -16.98 -6.68 -8.26
CA LEU A 268 -17.31 -7.38 -7.01
C LEU A 268 -18.77 -7.14 -6.59
N GLN A 269 -19.51 -6.30 -7.31
CA GLN A 269 -20.90 -5.95 -7.02
C GLN A 269 -21.07 -5.37 -5.60
N GLU A 270 -20.03 -4.67 -5.10
CA GLU A 270 -20.07 -4.00 -3.81
C GLU A 270 -20.90 -2.72 -3.86
N LYS A 271 -21.69 -2.47 -2.83
CA LYS A 271 -22.46 -1.22 -2.71
C LYS A 271 -21.57 -0.10 -2.16
N ILE A 272 -21.50 1.01 -2.89
CA ILE A 272 -20.89 2.25 -2.40
C ILE A 272 -21.91 2.95 -1.51
N THR A 273 -21.64 2.98 -0.20
CA THR A 273 -22.53 3.66 0.76
C THR A 273 -22.23 5.14 0.84
N PHE A 274 -23.22 5.93 1.23
CA PHE A 274 -23.08 7.38 1.39
C PHE A 274 -22.03 7.77 2.44
N HIS A 275 -21.82 6.94 3.46
CA HIS A 275 -20.79 7.12 4.48
C HIS A 275 -19.38 7.08 3.90
N TYR A 276 -19.10 6.21 2.91
CA TYR A 276 -17.80 6.17 2.24
C TYR A 276 -17.55 7.44 1.44
N ILE A 277 -18.60 8.02 0.84
CA ILE A 277 -18.50 9.27 0.08
C ILE A 277 -18.24 10.44 1.03
N ILE A 278 -19.09 10.62 2.06
CA ILE A 278 -18.91 11.72 3.03
C ILE A 278 -17.57 11.58 3.73
N GLY A 279 -17.29 10.42 4.32
CA GLY A 279 -16.05 10.21 5.06
C GLY A 279 -14.83 10.38 4.17
N GLY A 280 -14.85 9.87 2.93
CA GLY A 280 -13.79 10.08 1.94
C GLY A 280 -13.57 11.55 1.61
N LEU A 281 -14.64 12.33 1.37
CA LEU A 281 -14.55 13.77 1.13
C LEU A 281 -13.98 14.50 2.35
N THR A 282 -14.43 14.16 3.56
CA THR A 282 -13.89 14.72 4.80
C THR A 282 -12.40 14.43 4.97
N VAL A 283 -11.95 13.19 4.66
CA VAL A 283 -10.53 12.83 4.68
C VAL A 283 -9.73 13.66 3.66
N ILE A 284 -10.25 13.85 2.44
CA ILE A 284 -9.60 14.69 1.42
C ILE A 284 -9.45 16.13 1.90
N ILE A 285 -10.48 16.70 2.54
CA ILE A 285 -10.42 18.04 3.14
C ILE A 285 -9.36 18.09 4.25
N GLY A 286 -9.29 17.07 5.10
CA GLY A 286 -8.28 16.95 6.14
C GLY A 286 -6.86 16.93 5.58
N LEU A 287 -6.61 16.16 4.52
CA LEU A 287 -5.30 16.11 3.86
C LEU A 287 -4.94 17.39 3.13
N TYR A 288 -5.90 18.01 2.46
CA TYR A 288 -5.68 19.30 1.83
C TYR A 288 -5.25 20.35 2.87
N THR A 289 -5.93 20.36 4.02
CA THR A 289 -5.59 21.23 5.15
C THR A 289 -4.21 20.90 5.71
N PHE A 290 -3.88 19.61 5.84
CA PHE A 290 -2.59 19.13 6.33
C PHE A 290 -1.42 19.56 5.44
N TYR A 291 -1.58 19.43 4.11
CA TYR A 291 -0.53 19.75 3.14
C TYR A 291 -0.49 21.21 2.71
N LYS A 292 -1.42 22.05 3.20
CA LYS A 292 -1.56 23.46 2.79
C LYS A 292 -0.25 24.25 2.91
N ASP A 293 0.48 24.07 4.02
CA ASP A 293 1.72 24.80 4.27
C ASP A 293 2.86 24.34 3.34
N GLU A 294 2.96 23.05 3.06
CA GLU A 294 3.96 22.49 2.15
C GLU A 294 3.71 22.94 0.70
N LEU A 295 2.44 23.01 0.29
CA LEU A 295 2.04 23.52 -1.01
C LEU A 295 2.36 25.02 -1.17
N TYR A 296 2.22 25.81 -0.10
CA TYR A 296 2.54 27.23 -0.10
C TYR A 296 4.04 27.47 -0.29
N ILE A 297 4.90 26.75 0.46
CA ILE A 297 6.37 26.86 0.35
C ILE A 297 6.85 26.49 -1.06
N TYR A 298 6.28 25.43 -1.66
CA TYR A 298 6.64 25.04 -3.03
C TYR A 298 6.26 26.09 -4.07
N ARG A 299 5.05 26.67 -3.97
CA ARG A 299 4.62 27.76 -4.86
C ARG A 299 5.51 29.00 -4.73
N ALA A 300 5.90 29.34 -3.50
CA ALA A 300 6.81 30.46 -3.26
C ALA A 300 8.22 30.23 -3.85
N LYS A 301 8.74 29.00 -3.81
CA LYS A 301 10.03 28.66 -4.45
C LYS A 301 9.94 28.62 -5.97
N GLY A 302 8.84 28.12 -6.54
CA GLY A 302 8.62 28.07 -7.99
C GLY A 302 8.30 29.42 -8.64
N ALA A 303 7.82 30.40 -7.88
CA ALA A 303 7.59 31.77 -8.35
C ALA A 303 8.85 32.65 -8.37
N ASN A 304 9.95 32.18 -7.76
CA ASN A 304 11.25 32.86 -7.71
C ASN A 304 12.29 32.22 -8.67
N CYS A 305 11.85 31.41 -9.63
CA CYS A 305 12.62 30.90 -10.77
C CYS A 305 11.93 31.37 -12.06
#